data_AF-A0A0B5AUF9-F1
#
_entry.id   AF-A0A0B5AUF9-F1
#
_cell.length_a   1.000
_cell.length_b   1.000
_cell.length_c   1.000
_cell.angle_alpha   90.00
_cell.angle_beta   90.00
_cell.angle_gamma   90.00
#
_symmetry.space_group_name_H-M   'P 1'
#
loop_
_entity.id
_entity.type
_entity.pdbx_description
1 polymer ?
#
loop_
_entity_poly.entity_id
_entity_poly.type
_entity_poly.pdbx_seq_one_letter_code
_entity_poly.pdbx_strand_id
1 'polypeptide(L)'
;MTFEERYEQFEPMIFHMMKKLHVTRDHDLYLQEGRIALWKASEKFEEANGEFAPFAYQYIRGGMLDLMRKQNKLLERETVKSDEYWQMNMDITEDQLLEIDMLAPYAEGLTAHQKKWFWHTFVDDMKISEIAERHQVSVSAVKKWKKGGVERLREGR
;
A
#
# COMPACT_ATOMS: atom_id res chain seq x y z
N MET A 1 13.28 -37.09 5.96
CA MET A 1 13.86 -35.73 6.11
C MET A 1 12.80 -34.86 6.74
N THR A 2 13.11 -34.22 7.85
CA THR A 2 12.21 -33.28 8.51
C THR A 2 12.14 -31.97 7.72
N PHE A 3 11.18 -31.11 8.05
CA PHE A 3 11.11 -29.80 7.42
C PHE A 3 12.31 -28.93 7.84
N GLU A 4 12.77 -29.04 9.08
CA GLU A 4 13.90 -28.30 9.62
C GLU A 4 15.20 -28.61 8.85
N GLU A 5 15.48 -29.89 8.59
CA GLU A 5 16.63 -30.31 7.77
C GLU A 5 16.55 -29.74 6.35
N ARG A 6 15.33 -29.73 5.78
CA ARG A 6 15.10 -29.16 4.45
C ARG A 6 15.24 -27.64 4.45
N TYR A 7 14.82 -26.99 5.53
CA TYR A 7 14.92 -25.57 5.70
C TYR A 7 16.39 -25.13 5.73
N GLU A 8 17.23 -25.78 6.55
CA GLU A 8 18.66 -25.48 6.61
C GLU A 8 19.34 -25.63 5.25
N GLN A 9 18.97 -26.65 4.46
CA GLN A 9 19.55 -26.87 3.14
C GLN A 9 19.14 -25.80 2.11
N PHE A 10 17.90 -25.31 2.16
CA PHE A 10 17.33 -24.44 1.13
C PHE A 10 17.16 -22.98 1.56
N GLU A 11 17.47 -22.62 2.81
CA GLU A 11 17.49 -21.25 3.29
C GLU A 11 18.40 -20.32 2.43
N PRO A 12 19.60 -20.74 1.98
CA PRO A 12 20.39 -19.92 1.05
C PRO A 12 19.67 -19.60 -0.27
N MET A 13 18.77 -20.48 -0.74
CA MET A 13 17.96 -20.26 -1.93
C MET A 13 16.92 -19.16 -1.72
N ILE A 14 16.36 -19.06 -0.51
CA ILE A 14 15.43 -17.98 -0.11
C ILE A 14 16.16 -16.64 -0.15
N PHE A 15 17.33 -16.55 0.49
CA PHE A 15 18.14 -15.33 0.47
C PHE A 15 18.62 -14.95 -0.94
N HIS A 16 19.03 -15.94 -1.73
CA HIS A 16 19.35 -15.75 -3.15
C HIS A 16 18.15 -15.16 -3.92
N MET A 17 16.94 -15.68 -3.69
CA MET A 17 15.73 -15.19 -4.36
C MET A 17 15.40 -13.76 -3.95
N MET A 18 15.51 -13.42 -2.65
CA MET A 18 15.32 -12.05 -2.17
C MET A 18 16.28 -11.08 -2.86
N LYS A 19 17.56 -11.45 -2.97
CA LYS A 19 18.56 -10.66 -3.71
C LYS A 19 18.20 -10.55 -5.20
N LYS A 20 17.80 -11.65 -5.84
CA LYS A 20 17.45 -11.69 -7.27
C LYS A 20 16.20 -10.88 -7.60
N LEU A 21 15.23 -10.80 -6.69
CA LEU A 21 14.01 -10.00 -6.82
C LEU A 21 14.20 -8.54 -6.36
N HIS A 22 15.42 -8.16 -5.96
CA HIS A 22 15.73 -6.82 -5.45
C HIS A 22 14.82 -6.40 -4.30
N VAL A 23 14.57 -7.30 -3.33
CA VAL A 23 13.84 -6.97 -2.11
C VAL A 23 14.68 -5.97 -1.30
N THR A 24 14.17 -4.75 -1.16
CA THR A 24 14.84 -3.63 -0.45
C THR A 24 14.17 -3.26 0.88
N ARG A 25 12.97 -3.79 1.14
CA ARG A 25 12.12 -3.49 2.30
C ARG A 25 11.42 -4.76 2.78
N ASP A 26 10.93 -4.75 4.01
CA ASP A 26 10.14 -5.85 4.61
C ASP A 26 10.84 -7.22 4.53
N HIS A 27 12.16 -7.24 4.74
CA HIS A 27 12.99 -8.44 4.58
C HIS A 27 12.46 -9.64 5.38
N ASP A 28 12.01 -9.42 6.62
CA ASP A 28 11.46 -10.48 7.49
C ASP A 28 10.21 -11.11 6.90
N LEU A 29 9.36 -10.31 6.24
CA LEU A 29 8.13 -10.79 5.61
C LEU A 29 8.45 -11.67 4.40
N TYR A 30 9.41 -11.26 3.57
CA TYR A 30 9.86 -12.07 2.43
C TYR A 30 10.57 -13.35 2.87
N LEU A 31 11.34 -13.30 3.97
CA LEU A 31 11.95 -14.49 4.56
C LEU A 31 10.88 -15.48 5.04
N GLN A 32 9.83 -15.00 5.72
CA GLN A 32 8.70 -15.83 6.14
C GLN A 32 7.94 -16.41 4.95
N GLU A 33 7.63 -15.62 3.93
CA GLU A 33 6.94 -16.13 2.75
C GLU A 33 7.78 -17.18 2.01
N GLY A 34 9.11 -16.99 1.94
CA GLY A 34 10.03 -17.99 1.41
C GLY A 34 9.99 -19.32 2.19
N ARG A 35 9.97 -19.24 3.53
CA ARG A 35 9.82 -20.41 4.42
C ARG A 35 8.50 -21.14 4.18
N ILE A 36 7.39 -20.40 4.11
CA ILE A 36 6.06 -20.94 3.85
C ILE A 36 6.00 -21.60 2.46
N ALA A 37 6.59 -20.97 1.45
CA ALA A 37 6.64 -21.51 0.10
C ALA A 37 7.47 -22.80 0.03
N LEU A 38 8.61 -22.87 0.72
CA LEU A 38 9.42 -24.08 0.83
C LEU A 38 8.69 -25.21 1.56
N TRP A 39 7.95 -24.89 2.63
CA TRP A 39 7.11 -25.85 3.32
C TRP A 39 6.01 -26.40 2.41
N LYS A 40 5.27 -25.53 1.70
CA LYS A 40 4.27 -25.95 0.70
C LYS A 40 4.86 -26.79 -0.43
N ALA A 41 6.07 -26.46 -0.90
CA ALA A 41 6.77 -27.25 -1.89
C ALA A 41 7.10 -28.63 -1.32
N SER A 42 7.47 -28.70 -0.05
CA SER A 42 7.81 -29.94 0.64
C SER A 42 6.65 -30.91 0.74
N GLU A 43 5.44 -30.40 1.00
CA GLU A 43 4.23 -31.21 1.08
C GLU A 43 3.73 -31.69 -0.29
N LYS A 44 3.91 -30.88 -1.32
CA LYS A 44 3.37 -31.13 -2.67
C LYS A 44 4.33 -31.84 -3.61
N PHE A 45 5.58 -32.00 -3.22
CA PHE A 45 6.59 -32.62 -4.06
C PHE A 45 6.39 -34.13 -4.13
N GLU A 46 6.41 -34.66 -5.35
CA GLU A 46 6.40 -36.10 -5.62
C GLU A 46 7.69 -36.43 -6.36
N GLU A 47 8.43 -37.45 -5.90
CA GLU A 47 9.73 -37.84 -6.48
C GLU A 47 9.62 -38.23 -7.96
N ALA A 48 8.45 -38.69 -8.40
CA ALA A 48 8.16 -39.01 -9.80
C ALA A 48 8.30 -37.78 -10.73
N ASN A 49 8.19 -36.56 -10.20
CA ASN A 49 8.22 -35.31 -10.96
C ASN A 49 9.63 -34.72 -11.11
N GLY A 50 10.68 -35.42 -10.65
CA GLY A 50 12.08 -35.03 -10.82
C GLY A 50 12.75 -34.56 -9.53
N GLU A 51 13.72 -33.66 -9.64
CA GLU A 51 14.49 -33.17 -8.48
C GLU A 51 13.72 -32.11 -7.67
N PHE A 52 13.89 -32.13 -6.34
CA PHE A 52 13.24 -31.18 -5.44
C PHE A 52 13.72 -29.74 -5.60
N ALA A 53 15.02 -29.54 -5.88
CA ALA A 53 15.61 -28.19 -5.89
C ALA A 53 15.00 -27.26 -6.96
N PRO A 54 14.84 -27.67 -8.23
CA PRO A 54 14.12 -26.87 -9.22
C PRO A 54 12.66 -26.60 -8.85
N PHE A 55 11.97 -27.58 -8.24
CA PHE A 55 10.58 -27.45 -7.81
C PHE A 55 10.44 -26.42 -6.68
N ALA A 56 11.27 -26.53 -5.64
CA ALA A 56 11.34 -25.58 -4.53
C ALA A 56 11.68 -24.17 -5.02
N TYR A 57 12.60 -24.03 -5.97
CA TYR A 57 12.95 -22.75 -6.57
C TYR A 57 11.74 -22.04 -7.19
N GLN A 58 10.92 -22.78 -7.96
CA GLN A 58 9.72 -22.21 -8.57
C GLN A 58 8.66 -21.81 -7.53
N TYR A 59 8.47 -22.63 -6.50
CA TYR A 59 7.54 -22.33 -5.40
C TYR A 59 7.96 -21.09 -4.60
N ILE A 60 9.22 -21.01 -4.20
CA ILE A 60 9.78 -19.85 -3.47
C ILE A 60 9.65 -18.59 -4.32
N ARG A 61 10.01 -18.66 -5.61
CA ARG A 61 9.84 -17.55 -6.55
C ARG A 61 8.38 -17.11 -6.65
N GLY A 62 7.46 -18.05 -6.80
CA GLY A 62 6.03 -17.78 -6.92
C GLY A 62 5.46 -17.08 -5.68
N GLY A 63 5.73 -17.63 -4.49
CA GLY A 63 5.28 -17.04 -3.22
C GLY A 63 5.80 -15.61 -3.02
N MET A 64 7.09 -15.38 -3.28
CA MET A 64 7.66 -14.03 -3.17
C MET A 64 7.10 -13.04 -4.20
N LEU A 65 6.86 -13.47 -5.45
CA LEU A 65 6.23 -12.63 -6.47
C LEU A 65 4.79 -12.27 -6.10
N ASP A 66 4.05 -13.21 -5.52
CA ASP A 66 2.68 -12.97 -5.06
C ASP A 66 2.63 -12.01 -3.87
N LEU A 67 3.55 -12.15 -2.92
CA LEU A 67 3.73 -11.17 -1.86
C LEU A 67 4.09 -9.79 -2.43
N MET A 68 5.04 -9.71 -3.36
CA MET A 68 5.44 -8.47 -3.99
C MET A 68 4.29 -7.81 -4.76
N ARG A 69 3.44 -8.58 -5.45
CA ARG A 69 2.21 -8.05 -6.08
C ARG A 69 1.23 -7.50 -5.06
N LYS A 70 1.05 -8.17 -3.93
CA LYS A 70 0.19 -7.69 -2.84
C LYS A 70 0.75 -6.40 -2.24
N GLN A 71 2.06 -6.36 -1.96
CA GLN A 71 2.74 -5.18 -1.45
C GLN A 71 2.68 -4.03 -2.44
N ASN A 72 2.95 -4.26 -3.72
CA ASN A 72 2.82 -3.23 -4.76
C ASN A 72 1.38 -2.74 -4.90
N LYS A 73 0.36 -3.60 -4.74
CA LYS A 73 -1.04 -3.17 -4.75
C LYS A 73 -1.41 -2.37 -3.50
N LEU A 74 -0.84 -2.69 -2.34
CA LEU A 74 -1.02 -1.92 -1.12
C LEU A 74 -0.32 -0.56 -1.25
N LEU A 75 0.92 -0.56 -1.73
CA LEU A 75 1.68 0.63 -2.06
C LEU A 75 0.95 1.45 -3.12
N GLU A 76 0.43 0.89 -4.19
CA GLU A 76 -0.41 1.62 -5.17
C GLU A 76 -1.65 2.22 -4.52
N ARG A 77 -2.25 1.57 -3.52
CA ARG A 77 -3.37 2.15 -2.77
C ARG A 77 -2.92 3.22 -1.78
N GLU A 78 -1.71 3.14 -1.27
CA GLU A 78 -1.09 4.11 -0.37
C GLU A 78 -0.43 5.27 -1.12
N THR A 79 0.07 5.04 -2.34
CA THR A 79 0.61 6.02 -3.26
C THR A 79 -0.49 6.62 -4.11
N VAL A 80 -1.63 5.97 -4.35
CA VAL A 80 -2.83 6.72 -4.80
C VAL A 80 -3.34 7.62 -3.67
N LYS A 81 -3.15 7.24 -2.40
CA LYS A 81 -3.39 8.15 -1.26
C LYS A 81 -2.31 9.23 -1.11
N SER A 82 -1.05 8.96 -1.47
CA SER A 82 0.04 9.95 -1.40
C SER A 82 0.13 10.81 -2.66
N ASP A 83 -0.16 10.32 -3.85
CA ASP A 83 -0.08 11.01 -5.14
C ASP A 83 -1.33 11.85 -5.39
N GLU A 84 -2.49 11.51 -4.82
CA GLU A 84 -3.57 12.49 -4.65
C GLU A 84 -3.17 13.61 -3.66
N TYR A 85 -2.21 13.35 -2.75
CA TYR A 85 -1.61 14.33 -1.83
C TYR A 85 -0.46 15.14 -2.48
N TRP A 86 0.36 14.53 -3.34
CA TRP A 86 1.54 15.13 -3.99
C TRP A 86 1.23 15.77 -5.35
N GLN A 87 0.09 15.43 -6.00
CA GLN A 87 -0.44 16.24 -7.10
C GLN A 87 -1.03 17.58 -6.62
N MET A 88 -1.04 17.83 -5.30
CA MET A 88 -1.05 19.17 -4.73
C MET A 88 0.39 19.69 -4.64
N ASN A 89 1.04 19.90 -5.80
CA ASN A 89 2.28 20.68 -5.89
C ASN A 89 2.00 22.15 -5.56
N MET A 90 2.03 22.48 -4.28
CA MET A 90 2.41 23.79 -3.76
C MET A 90 3.64 23.55 -2.89
N ASP A 91 4.65 24.43 -2.97
CA ASP A 91 5.81 24.40 -2.06
C ASP A 91 5.31 24.42 -0.61
N ILE A 92 5.21 23.24 0.02
CA ILE A 92 4.69 23.09 1.37
C ILE A 92 5.69 23.73 2.33
N THR A 93 5.31 24.83 2.98
CA THR A 93 6.12 25.48 4.01
C THR A 93 6.05 24.69 5.33
N GLU A 94 7.01 24.90 6.24
CA GLU A 94 6.96 24.28 7.59
C GLU A 94 5.65 24.57 8.33
N ASP A 95 5.07 25.76 8.13
CA ASP A 95 3.78 26.15 8.72
C ASP A 95 2.61 25.27 8.19
N GLN A 96 2.61 24.94 6.89
CA GLN A 96 1.60 24.07 6.30
C GLN A 96 1.71 22.61 6.75
N LEU A 97 2.92 22.17 7.12
CA LEU A 97 3.14 20.81 7.64
C LEU A 97 2.48 20.65 9.02
N LEU A 98 2.60 21.67 9.88
CA LEU A 98 1.93 21.71 11.19
C LEU A 98 0.40 21.70 11.04
N GLU A 99 -0.14 22.46 10.09
CA GLU A 99 -1.58 22.49 9.80
C GLU A 99 -2.10 21.13 9.33
N ILE A 100 -1.35 20.46 8.45
CA ILE A 100 -1.68 19.10 7.98
C ILE A 100 -1.73 18.12 9.15
N ASP A 101 -0.71 18.12 10.02
CA ASP A 101 -0.64 17.22 11.18
C ASP A 101 -1.80 17.45 12.15
N MET A 102 -2.19 18.71 12.39
CA MET A 102 -3.33 19.04 13.25
C MET A 102 -4.68 18.64 12.64
N LEU A 103 -4.83 18.75 11.32
CA LEU A 103 -6.10 18.52 10.62
C LEU A 103 -6.30 17.06 10.19
N ALA A 104 -5.24 16.28 10.06
CA ALA A 104 -5.28 14.90 9.59
C ALA A 104 -6.25 13.98 10.36
N PRO A 105 -6.32 14.03 11.71
CA PRO A 105 -7.24 13.18 12.47
C PRO A 105 -8.73 13.42 12.10
N TYR A 106 -9.09 14.66 11.77
CA TYR A 106 -10.46 15.02 11.40
C TYR A 106 -10.84 14.54 9.99
N ALA A 107 -9.84 14.35 9.12
CA ALA A 107 -10.05 13.87 7.78
C ALA A 107 -10.28 12.35 7.73
N GLU A 108 -9.85 11.56 8.72
CA GLU A 108 -9.82 10.10 8.65
C GLU A 108 -11.19 9.48 8.29
N GLY A 109 -12.27 9.96 8.92
CA GLY A 109 -13.65 9.50 8.73
C GLY A 109 -14.35 10.01 7.45
N LEU A 110 -13.69 10.83 6.65
CA LEU A 110 -14.25 11.39 5.42
C LEU A 110 -14.06 10.45 4.22
N THR A 111 -15.05 10.45 3.32
CA THR A 111 -14.90 9.79 2.00
C THR A 111 -13.93 10.55 1.10
N ALA A 112 -13.40 9.91 0.07
CA ALA A 112 -12.42 10.51 -0.85
C ALA A 112 -12.84 11.91 -1.37
N HIS A 113 -14.08 12.06 -1.83
CA HIS A 113 -14.57 13.36 -2.31
C HIS A 113 -14.72 14.41 -1.21
N GLN A 114 -15.03 13.99 0.02
CA GLN A 114 -15.10 14.89 1.18
C GLN A 114 -13.72 15.31 1.65
N LYS A 115 -12.72 14.39 1.60
CA LYS A 115 -11.32 14.69 1.85
C LYS A 115 -10.78 15.70 0.85
N LYS A 116 -11.09 15.55 -0.44
CA LYS A 116 -10.75 16.53 -1.49
C LYS A 116 -11.30 17.91 -1.17
N TRP A 117 -12.58 18.01 -0.82
CA TRP A 117 -13.16 19.28 -0.38
C TRP A 117 -12.47 19.82 0.89
N PHE A 118 -12.23 18.97 1.89
CA PHE A 118 -11.65 19.33 3.18
C PHE A 118 -10.26 19.93 3.02
N TRP A 119 -9.32 19.22 2.38
CA TRP A 119 -7.94 19.69 2.22
C TRP A 119 -7.86 20.96 1.39
N HIS A 120 -8.55 21.03 0.25
CA HIS A 120 -8.56 22.25 -0.55
C HIS A 120 -9.20 23.46 0.16
N THR A 121 -10.15 23.25 1.07
CA THR A 121 -10.78 24.35 1.79
C THR A 121 -9.93 24.83 2.98
N PHE A 122 -9.28 23.90 3.69
CA PHE A 122 -8.61 24.21 4.96
C PHE A 122 -7.09 24.39 4.85
N VAL A 123 -6.46 23.88 3.78
CA VAL A 123 -5.00 24.00 3.57
C VAL A 123 -4.68 24.84 2.34
N ASP A 124 -5.48 24.74 1.27
CA ASP A 124 -5.26 25.53 0.04
C ASP A 124 -6.09 26.83 -0.01
N ASP A 125 -6.93 27.12 0.99
CA ASP A 125 -7.87 28.25 1.03
C ASP A 125 -8.76 28.41 -0.22
N MET A 126 -9.04 27.32 -0.92
CA MET A 126 -9.81 27.34 -2.17
C MET A 126 -11.32 27.49 -1.91
N LYS A 127 -11.97 28.29 -2.75
CA LYS A 127 -13.42 28.39 -2.84
C LYS A 127 -14.01 27.17 -3.54
N ILE A 128 -15.29 26.90 -3.26
CA ILE A 128 -16.04 25.78 -3.87
C ILE A 128 -15.99 25.81 -5.42
N SER A 129 -15.99 27.00 -6.02
CA SER A 129 -15.88 27.17 -7.48
C SER A 129 -14.51 26.75 -8.01
N GLU A 130 -13.43 27.10 -7.31
CA GLU A 130 -12.05 26.78 -7.69
C GLU A 130 -11.79 25.28 -7.52
N ILE A 131 -12.36 24.66 -6.49
CA ILE A 131 -12.32 23.19 -6.30
C ILE A 131 -13.07 22.48 -7.44
N ALA A 132 -14.22 23.02 -7.85
CA ALA A 132 -15.01 22.45 -8.93
C ALA A 132 -14.25 22.49 -10.26
N GLU A 133 -13.60 23.60 -10.55
CA GLU A 133 -12.74 23.79 -11.73
C GLU A 133 -11.54 22.83 -11.69
N ARG A 134 -10.82 22.77 -10.57
CA ARG A 134 -9.63 21.92 -10.38
C ARG A 134 -9.91 20.44 -10.59
N HIS A 135 -11.07 19.96 -10.14
CA HIS A 135 -11.47 18.54 -10.28
C HIS A 135 -12.39 18.27 -11.48
N GLN A 136 -12.63 19.28 -12.34
CA GLN A 136 -13.51 19.19 -13.50
C GLN A 136 -14.92 18.66 -13.17
N VAL A 137 -15.48 19.09 -12.04
CA VAL A 137 -16.83 18.72 -11.58
C VAL A 137 -17.74 19.95 -11.50
N SER A 138 -19.04 19.73 -11.28
CA SER A 138 -19.96 20.86 -11.05
C SER A 138 -19.81 21.43 -9.63
N VAL A 139 -20.06 22.74 -9.49
CA VAL A 139 -20.14 23.42 -8.18
C VAL A 139 -21.14 22.72 -7.24
N SER A 140 -22.23 22.20 -7.79
CA SER A 140 -23.24 21.44 -7.05
C SER A 140 -22.69 20.13 -6.49
N ALA A 141 -21.79 19.45 -7.21
CA ALA A 141 -21.11 18.25 -6.72
C ALA A 141 -20.21 18.57 -5.53
N VAL A 142 -19.41 19.64 -5.61
CA VAL A 142 -18.54 20.07 -4.50
C VAL A 142 -19.37 20.51 -3.28
N LYS A 143 -20.50 21.20 -3.48
CA LYS A 143 -21.45 21.51 -2.39
C LYS A 143 -21.98 20.25 -1.71
N LYS A 144 -22.24 19.18 -2.46
CA LYS A 144 -22.64 17.87 -1.91
C LYS A 144 -21.51 17.22 -1.11
N TRP A 145 -20.27 17.32 -1.58
CA TRP A 145 -19.09 16.87 -0.83
C TRP A 145 -18.98 17.62 0.49
N LYS A 146 -19.03 18.96 0.46
CA LYS A 146 -19.04 19.82 1.66
C LYS A 146 -20.13 19.41 2.64
N LYS A 147 -21.38 19.31 2.18
CA LYS A 147 -22.51 18.98 3.05
C LYS A 147 -22.28 17.67 3.80
N GLY A 148 -21.96 16.59 3.08
CA GLY A 148 -21.72 15.30 3.71
C GLY A 148 -20.43 15.24 4.54
N GLY A 149 -19.42 16.05 4.19
CA GLY A 149 -18.19 16.18 4.98
C GLY A 149 -18.47 16.84 6.33
N VAL A 150 -19.20 17.96 6.33
CA VAL A 150 -19.61 18.67 7.54
C VAL A 150 -20.50 17.80 8.44
N GLU A 151 -21.41 17.02 7.87
CA GLU A 151 -22.24 16.07 8.64
C GLU A 151 -21.37 15.05 9.40
N ARG A 152 -20.41 14.42 8.71
CA ARG A 152 -19.50 13.44 9.33
C ARG A 152 -18.55 14.05 10.37
N LEU A 153 -18.06 15.27 10.12
CA LEU A 153 -17.23 16.00 11.08
C LEU A 153 -18.00 16.35 12.36
N ARG A 154 -19.33 16.43 12.31
CA ARG A 154 -20.20 16.67 13.48
C ARG A 154 -20.57 15.39 14.22
N GLU A 155 -20.67 14.27 13.51
CA GLU A 155 -21.01 12.95 14.07
C GLU A 155 -19.83 12.26 14.76
N GLY A 156 -18.59 12.59 14.39
CA GLY A 156 -17.36 12.08 15.03
C GLY A 156 -17.04 12.71 16.39
N ARG A 157 -18.06 13.12 17.16
CA ARG A 157 -17.95 13.75 18.49
C ARG A 157 -18.64 12.93 19.56
#